data_AF-A0A0C9XRU6-F1
#
_entry.id   AF-A0A0C9XRU6-F1
#
_cell.length_a   1.000
_cell.length_b   1.000
_cell.length_c   1.000
_cell.angle_alpha   90.00
_cell.angle_beta   90.00
_cell.angle_gamma   90.00
#
_symmetry.space_group_name_H-M   'P 1'
#
loop_
_entity.id
_entity.type
_entity.pdbx_description
1 polymer ?
#
loop_
_entity_poly.entity_id
_entity_poly.type
_entity_poly.pdbx_seq_one_letter_code
_entity_poly.pdbx_strand_id
1 'polypeptide(L)' 'MAKLTLQQRRIRTIIWSVPIMAATSVVLYKRHVLGEPQRKLPKALDAENSAIRLGDPEPRRRDKVDS' A
#
# COMPACT_ATOMS: atom_id res chain seq x y z
N MET A 1 26.78 -20.07 12.76
CA MET A 1 26.49 -18.80 12.05
C MET A 1 27.75 -17.95 12.03
N ALA A 2 28.40 -17.78 10.87
CA ALA A 2 29.60 -16.95 10.77
C ALA A 2 29.25 -15.47 11.04
N LYS A 3 29.96 -14.85 11.98
CA LYS A 3 29.72 -13.46 12.40
C LYS A 3 30.28 -12.52 11.33
N LEU A 4 29.39 -11.95 10.51
CA LEU A 4 29.75 -10.99 9.47
C LEU A 4 30.45 -9.77 10.10
N THR A 5 31.55 -9.34 9.51
CA THR A 5 32.27 -8.13 9.95
C THR A 5 31.36 -6.90 9.80
N LEU A 6 31.63 -5.83 10.56
CA LEU A 6 30.82 -4.60 10.51
C LEU A 6 30.70 -4.02 9.09
N GLN A 7 31.78 -4.13 8.31
CA GLN A 7 31.86 -3.76 6.89
C GLN A 7 30.87 -4.58 6.04
N GLN A 8 30.87 -5.91 6.19
CA GLN A 8 29.96 -6.79 5.44
C GLN A 8 28.48 -6.54 5.75
N ARG A 9 28.15 -6.20 7.00
CA ARG A 9 26.77 -5.83 7.37
C ARG A 9 26.32 -4.56 6.66
N ARG A 10 27.18 -3.53 6.60
CA ARG A 10 26.88 -2.27 5.90
C ARG A 10 26.70 -2.48 4.40
N ILE A 11 27.60 -3.23 3.77
CA ILE A 11 27.52 -3.57 2.34
C ILE A 11 26.22 -4.32 2.05
N ARG A 12 25.86 -5.30 2.90
CA ARG A 12 24.58 -6.01 2.75
C ARG A 12 23.40 -5.04 2.81
N THR A 13 23.36 -4.13 3.78
CA THR A 13 22.29 -3.12 3.84
C THR A 13 22.21 -2.26 2.58
N ILE A 14 23.35 -1.81 2.05
CA ILE A 14 23.40 -1.00 0.81
C ILE A 14 22.90 -1.81 -0.38
N ILE A 15 23.33 -3.06 -0.53
CA ILE A 15 22.90 -3.95 -1.60
C ILE A 15 21.37 -4.14 -1.60
N TRP A 16 20.75 -4.17 -0.43
CA TRP A 16 19.29 -4.31 -0.31
C TRP A 16 18.54 -2.97 -0.42
N SER A 17 19.09 -1.86 0.04
CA SER A 17 18.38 -0.57 0.05
C SER A 17 18.43 0.16 -1.29
N VAL A 18 19.56 0.09 -2.01
CA VAL A 18 19.74 0.71 -3.33
C VAL A 18 18.68 0.27 -4.36
N PRO A 19 18.37 -1.03 -4.56
CA PRO A 19 17.37 -1.42 -5.54
C PRO A 19 15.96 -0.95 -5.17
N ILE A 20 15.62 -0.88 -3.88
CA ILE A 20 14.33 -0.35 -3.43
C ILE A 20 14.22 1.13 -3.81
N MET A 21 15.25 1.92 -3.53
CA MET A 21 15.28 3.35 -3.89
C MET A 21 15.29 3.58 -5.40
N ALA A 22 15.98 2.73 -6.17
CA ALA A 22 15.97 2.80 -7.63
C ALA A 22 14.55 2.51 -8.17
N ALA A 23 13.89 1.47 -7.66
CA ALA A 23 12.53 1.11 -8.07
C ALA A 23 11.53 2.25 -7.76
N THR A 24 11.57 2.82 -6.55
CA THR A 24 10.68 3.94 -6.21
C THR A 24 10.95 5.17 -7.08
N SER A 25 12.22 5.49 -7.34
CA SER A 25 12.60 6.61 -8.20
C SER A 25 12.08 6.42 -9.64
N VAL A 26 12.21 5.22 -10.21
CA VAL A 26 11.68 4.91 -11.55
C VAL A 26 10.16 5.02 -11.59
N VAL A 27 9.46 4.51 -10.58
CA VAL A 27 7.99 4.61 -10.49
C VAL A 27 7.54 6.06 -10.41
N LEU A 28 8.22 6.87 -9.58
CA LEU A 28 7.92 8.29 -9.46
C LEU A 28 8.24 9.05 -10.74
N TYR A 29 9.34 8.72 -11.42
CA TYR A 29 9.69 9.31 -12.71
C TYR A 29 8.61 9.05 -13.77
N LYS A 30 8.13 7.80 -13.87
CA LYS A 30 7.03 7.45 -14.79
C LYS A 30 5.73 8.18 -14.46
N ARG A 31 5.42 8.38 -13.17
CA ARG A 31 4.20 9.08 -12.73
C ARG A 31 4.30 10.61 -12.91
N HIS A 32 5.35 11.23 -12.40
CA HIS A 32 5.48 12.70 -12.34
C HIS A 32 5.98 13.30 -13.65
N VAL A 33 6.89 12.64 -14.36
CA VAL A 33 7.50 13.20 -15.57
C VAL A 33 6.81 12.71 -16.83
N LEU A 34 6.53 11.41 -16.93
CA LEU A 34 5.88 10.84 -18.12
C LEU A 34 4.35 10.96 -18.09
N GLY A 35 3.75 11.31 -16.94
CA GLY A 35 2.30 11.48 -16.81
C GLY A 35 1.51 10.20 -17.08
N GLU A 36 2.13 9.01 -16.95
CA GLU A 36 1.43 7.74 -17.17
C GLU A 36 0.23 7.67 -16.23
N PRO A 37 -1.00 7.47 -16.73
CA PRO A 37 -2.19 7.42 -15.90
C PRO A 37 -2.03 6.33 -14.85
N GLN A 38 -2.24 6.68 -13.56
CA GLN A 38 -2.28 5.67 -12.49
C GLN A 38 -3.26 4.59 -12.91
N ARG A 39 -2.78 3.34 -13.03
CA ARG A 39 -3.65 2.17 -13.17
C ARG A 39 -4.60 2.19 -11.99
N LYS A 40 -5.84 2.62 -12.23
CA LYS A 40 -6.92 2.51 -11.26
C LYS A 40 -7.08 1.03 -10.97
N LEU A 41 -6.99 0.66 -9.69
CA LEU A 41 -7.29 -0.71 -9.30
C LEU A 41 -8.68 -1.07 -9.85
N PRO A 42 -8.88 -2.26 -10.42
CA PRO A 42 -10.19 -2.67 -10.88
C PRO A 42 -11.14 -2.61 -9.68
N LYS A 43 -12.25 -1.87 -9.84
CA LYS A 43 -13.30 -1.65 -8.81
C LYS A 43 -13.82 -2.94 -8.15
N ALA A 44 -13.52 -4.11 -8.70
CA ALA A 44 -13.82 -5.40 -8.07
C ALA A 44 -13.16 -5.57 -6.69
N LEU A 45 -11.99 -4.96 -6.45
CA LEU A 45 -11.33 -4.98 -5.14
C LEU A 45 -12.00 -4.07 -4.10
N ASP A 46 -12.84 -3.12 -4.54
CA ASP A 46 -13.57 -2.21 -3.64
C ASP A 46 -14.81 -2.87 -3.03
N ALA A 47 -15.47 -3.78 -3.76
CA ALA A 47 -16.66 -4.47 -3.25
C ALA A 47 -16.32 -5.45 -2.11
N GLU A 48 -15.26 -6.25 -2.27
CA GLU A 48 -14.87 -7.28 -1.31
C GLU A 48 -14.24 -6.69 -0.03
N ASN A 49 -13.51 -5.58 -0.11
CA ASN A 49 -12.91 -4.92 1.05
C ASN A 49 -13.77 -3.82 1.69
N SER A 50 -14.88 -3.40 1.08
CA SER A 50 -15.79 -2.40 1.67
C SER A 50 -16.57 -2.91 2.89
N ALA A 51 -16.68 -4.23 3.07
CA ALA A 51 -17.30 -4.85 4.23
C ALA A 51 -16.45 -4.69 5.52
N ILE A 52 -15.18 -4.29 5.40
CA ILE A 52 -14.28 -4.00 6.52
C ILE A 52 -14.17 -2.49 6.70
N ARG A 53 -15.28 -1.75 6.62
CA ARG A 53 -15.32 -0.38 7.16
C ARG A 53 -15.44 -0.47 8.67
N LEU A 54 -14.28 -0.54 9.32
CA LEU A 54 -14.15 -0.45 10.78
C LEU A 54 -14.60 0.94 11.24
N GLY A 55 -15.90 1.10 11.48
CA GLY A 55 -16.47 2.35 11.99
C GLY A 55 -17.85 2.74 11.48
N ASP A 56 -18.54 1.92 10.66
CA ASP A 56 -19.95 2.22 10.39
C ASP A 56 -20.79 1.95 11.64
N PRO A 57 -21.43 2.97 12.25
CA PRO A 57 -22.37 2.74 13.34
C PRO A 57 -23.60 2.02 12.78
N GLU A 58 -23.95 0.90 13.44
CA GLU A 58 -25.19 0.12 13.28
C GLU A 58 -26.35 0.91 12.66
N PRO A 59 -27.02 0.40 11.61
CA PRO A 59 -28.19 1.06 11.06
C PRO A 59 -29.28 1.11 12.14
N ARG A 60 -29.48 2.29 12.72
CA ARG A 60 -30.53 2.62 13.69
C ARG A 60 -31.86 2.06 13.14
N ARG A 61 -32.31 0.93 13.71
CA ARG A 61 -33.65 0.37 13.47
C ARG A 61 -34.63 1.53 13.65
N ARG A 62 -35.27 1.94 12.55
CA ARG A 62 -36.51 2.69 12.64
C ARG A 62 -37.53 1.70 13.18
N ASP A 63 -37.68 1.71 14.50
CA ASP A 63 -38.84 1.14 15.12
C ASP A 63 -40.03 1.85 14.49
N LYS A 64 -40.82 1.06 13.77
CA LYS A 64 -41.99 1.53 13.05
C LYS A 64 -42.88 2.25 14.06
N VAL A 65 -42.98 3.56 13.88
CA VAL A 65 -44.19 4.30 14.19
C VAL A 65 -45.28 3.65 13.34
N ASP A 66 -46.15 2.87 13.98
CA ASP A 66 -47.54 2.78 13.54
C ASP A 66 -48.44 2.15 14.61
N SER A 67 -49.62 2.77 14.70
CA SER A 67 -50.87 2.45 15.43
C SER A 67 -50.97 2.90 16.88
#